data_AF-A0A2X1QGG8-F1
#
_entry.id   AF-A0A2X1QGG8-F1
#
_cell.length_a   1.000
_cell.length_b   1.000
_cell.length_c   1.000
_cell.angle_alpha   90.00
_cell.angle_beta   90.00
_cell.angle_gamma   90.00
#
_symmetry.space_group_name_H-M   'P 1'
#
loop_
_entity.id
_entity.type
_entity.pdbx_description
1 polymer ?
#
loop_
_entity_poly.entity_id
_entity_poly.type
_entity_poly.pdbx_seq_one_letter_code
_entity_poly.pdbx_strand_id
1 'polypeptide(L)'
;MAIDEKFTHVEKGLPEEVIPDLAEHLQAGIVVLGTVGRTGLSAAFLGNTAEQVVDHLRCDLLVLKPEAYQTPVELDDDDDD
;
A
#
# COMPACT_ATOMS: atom_id res chain seq x y z
N MET A 1 -9.86 -21.04 -1.34
CA MET A 1 -8.54 -21.58 -1.68
C MET A 1 -7.54 -20.74 -0.90
N ALA A 2 -6.78 -21.33 0.02
CA ALA A 2 -5.79 -20.61 0.83
C ALA A 2 -4.40 -20.74 0.19
N ILE A 3 -3.52 -19.79 0.48
CA ILE A 3 -2.11 -19.86 0.08
C ILE A 3 -1.42 -20.92 0.97
N ASP A 4 -0.55 -21.74 0.36
CA ASP A 4 0.25 -22.77 1.07
C ASP A 4 1.20 -22.10 2.09
N GLU A 5 1.39 -22.74 3.26
CA GLU A 5 2.23 -22.19 4.34
C GLU A 5 3.66 -21.90 3.88
N LYS A 6 4.21 -22.67 2.94
CA LYS A 6 5.57 -22.42 2.42
C LYS A 6 5.72 -21.10 1.64
N PHE A 7 4.61 -20.50 1.22
CA PHE A 7 4.54 -19.18 0.56
C PHE A 7 3.99 -18.09 1.48
N THR A 8 3.85 -18.40 2.77
CA THR A 8 3.40 -17.45 3.80
C THR A 8 4.57 -17.13 4.71
N HIS A 9 4.83 -15.85 4.92
CA HIS A 9 5.96 -15.37 5.72
C HIS A 9 5.43 -14.58 6.90
N VAL A 10 5.93 -14.87 8.10
CA VAL A 10 5.59 -14.15 9.34
C VAL A 10 6.89 -13.73 10.00
N GLU A 11 7.20 -12.45 9.88
CA GLU A 11 8.46 -11.87 10.32
C GLU A 11 8.23 -10.83 11.42
N LYS A 12 9.23 -10.66 12.29
CA LYS A 12 9.21 -9.62 13.32
C LYS A 12 10.01 -8.41 12.85
N GLY A 13 9.39 -7.23 12.86
CA GLY A 13 10.07 -5.98 12.58
C GLY A 13 9.11 -4.88 12.17
N LEU A 14 9.68 -3.75 11.78
CA LEU A 14 8.93 -2.67 11.14
C LEU A 14 8.59 -3.07 9.69
N PRO A 15 7.36 -2.87 9.20
CA PRO A 15 7.00 -3.25 7.83
C PRO A 15 7.89 -2.62 6.75
N GLU A 16 8.32 -1.38 6.96
CA GLU A 16 9.23 -0.62 6.09
C GLU A 16 10.64 -1.19 6.01
N GLU A 17 11.04 -2.05 6.94
CA GLU A 17 12.30 -2.79 6.90
C GLU A 17 12.08 -4.20 6.33
N VAL A 18 11.07 -4.89 6.87
CA VAL A 18 10.81 -6.32 6.59
C VAL A 18 10.30 -6.57 5.17
N ILE A 19 9.35 -5.75 4.69
CA ILE A 19 8.72 -5.98 3.39
C ILE A 19 9.70 -5.82 2.24
N PRO A 20 10.53 -4.74 2.17
CA PRO A 20 11.55 -4.61 1.13
C PRO A 20 12.58 -5.74 1.14
N ASP A 21 13.10 -6.11 2.32
CA ASP A 21 14.08 -7.19 2.46
C ASP A 21 13.52 -8.53 1.96
N LEU A 22 12.28 -8.84 2.34
CA LEU A 22 11.62 -10.06 1.90
C LEU A 22 11.28 -10.02 0.39
N ALA A 23 10.87 -8.87 -0.14
CA ALA A 23 10.61 -8.69 -1.56
C ALA A 23 11.89 -8.90 -2.39
N GLU A 24 13.04 -8.41 -1.94
CA GLU A 24 14.34 -8.65 -2.56
C GLU A 24 14.73 -10.14 -2.47
N HIS A 25 14.58 -10.76 -1.31
CA HIS A 25 14.86 -12.19 -1.11
C HIS A 25 14.02 -13.10 -2.02
N LEU A 26 12.73 -12.78 -2.18
CA LEU A 26 11.81 -13.52 -3.04
C LEU A 26 11.92 -13.14 -4.52
N GLN A 27 12.73 -12.13 -4.86
CA GLN A 27 12.78 -11.54 -6.20
C GLN A 27 11.38 -11.15 -6.71
N ALA A 28 10.59 -10.52 -5.84
CA ALA A 28 9.22 -10.13 -6.15
C ALA A 28 9.18 -9.16 -7.33
N GLY A 29 8.32 -9.44 -8.31
CA GLY A 29 8.04 -8.50 -9.41
C GLY A 29 7.10 -7.37 -9.01
N ILE A 30 6.23 -7.62 -8.01
CA ILE A 30 5.27 -6.65 -7.50
C ILE A 30 4.97 -6.92 -6.03
N VAL A 31 4.80 -5.84 -5.25
CA VAL A 31 4.24 -5.88 -3.89
C VAL A 31 2.83 -5.28 -3.92
N VAL A 32 1.89 -5.94 -3.25
CA VAL A 32 0.51 -5.46 -3.12
C VAL A 32 0.25 -5.05 -1.67
N LEU A 33 -0.11 -3.79 -1.45
CA LEU A 33 -0.45 -3.26 -0.12
C LEU A 33 -1.90 -2.79 -0.08
N GLY A 34 -2.62 -3.15 0.98
CA GLY A 34 -3.91 -2.56 1.29
C GLY A 34 -3.74 -1.35 2.21
N THR A 35 -4.39 -0.23 1.92
CA THR A 35 -4.29 0.98 2.76
C THR A 35 -5.66 1.53 3.12
N VAL A 36 -5.83 1.96 4.36
CA VAL A 36 -7.07 2.57 4.84
C VAL A 36 -6.90 4.08 4.95
N GLY A 37 -7.73 4.83 4.23
CA GLY A 37 -7.92 6.25 4.51
C GLY A 37 -8.79 6.38 5.76
N ARG A 38 -8.28 6.97 6.84
CA ARG A 38 -9.13 7.34 7.98
C ARG A 38 -9.90 8.60 7.60
N THR A 39 -11.21 8.47 7.41
CA THR A 39 -12.12 9.59 7.11
C THR A 39 -11.88 10.75 8.09
N GLY A 40 -11.64 11.96 7.57
CA GLY A 40 -11.42 13.17 8.35
C GLY A 40 -9.95 13.53 8.64
N LEU A 41 -8.98 12.64 8.33
CA LEU A 41 -7.56 13.01 8.28
C LEU A 41 -7.20 13.32 6.82
N SER A 42 -7.34 14.59 6.44
CA SER A 42 -7.14 15.11 5.08
C SER A 42 -5.77 14.86 4.46
N ALA A 43 -4.79 14.32 5.20
CA ALA A 43 -3.40 14.22 4.76
C ALA A 43 -2.94 12.82 4.34
N ALA A 44 -3.64 11.73 4.70
CA ALA A 44 -3.12 10.37 4.46
C ALA A 44 -3.79 9.71 3.24
N PHE A 45 -3.32 10.04 2.03
CA PHE A 45 -3.79 9.38 0.81
C PHE A 45 -3.28 7.94 0.69
N LEU A 46 -2.00 7.70 1.00
CA LEU A 46 -1.37 6.38 0.89
C LEU A 46 -1.29 5.69 2.26
N GLY A 47 -1.03 6.45 3.33
CA GLY A 47 -0.97 5.94 4.70
C GLY A 47 0.46 5.62 5.13
N ASN A 48 0.79 5.92 6.39
CA ASN A 48 2.18 5.99 6.88
C ASN A 48 3.02 4.74 6.58
N THR A 49 2.47 3.53 6.72
CA THR A 49 3.20 2.30 6.42
C THR A 49 3.49 2.12 4.93
N ALA A 50 2.52 2.39 4.07
CA ALA A 50 2.73 2.26 2.63
C ALA A 50 3.70 3.34 2.11
N GLU A 51 3.66 4.55 2.68
CA GLU A 51 4.62 5.62 2.40
C GLU A 51 6.05 5.22 2.77
N GLN A 52 6.25 4.60 3.94
CA GLN A 52 7.60 4.21 4.35
C GLN A 52 8.13 2.97 3.60
N VAL A 53 7.24 2.06 3.20
CA VAL A 53 7.62 0.86 2.43
C VAL A 53 7.99 1.23 0.99
N VAL A 54 7.25 2.13 0.33
CA VAL A 54 7.50 2.47 -1.07
C VAL A 54 8.89 3.08 -1.29
N ASP A 55 9.39 3.85 -0.32
CA ASP A 55 10.73 4.47 -0.38
C ASP A 55 11.88 3.46 -0.47
N HIS A 56 11.65 2.21 -0.04
CA HIS A 56 12.66 1.16 0.05
C HIS A 56 12.45 0.02 -0.97
N LEU A 57 11.31 -0.02 -1.67
CA LEU A 57 11.00 -1.07 -2.63
C LEU A 57 11.79 -0.93 -3.93
N ARG A 58 12.22 -2.07 -4.49
CA ARG A 58 12.92 -2.18 -5.78
C ARG A 58 12.10 -2.86 -6.87
N CYS A 59 10.79 -2.99 -6.65
CA CYS A 59 9.84 -3.61 -7.57
C CYS A 59 8.55 -2.78 -7.65
N ASP A 60 7.65 -3.18 -8.54
CA ASP A 60 6.37 -2.48 -8.71
C ASP A 60 5.54 -2.52 -7.42
N LEU A 61 4.75 -1.47 -7.19
CA LEU A 61 3.85 -1.37 -6.06
C LEU A 61 2.41 -1.18 -6.55
N LEU A 62 1.51 -2.08 -6.13
CA LEU A 62 0.07 -1.94 -6.30
C LEU A 62 -0.58 -1.64 -4.95
N VAL A 63 -1.24 -0.49 -4.84
CA VAL A 63 -1.95 -0.09 -3.62
C VAL A 63 -3.45 -0.19 -3.83
N LEU A 64 -4.11 -0.93 -2.94
CA LEU A 64 -5.54 -1.15 -2.94
C LEU A 64 -6.21 -0.38 -1.81
N LYS A 65 -7.30 0.31 -2.13
CA LYS A 65 -8.19 0.95 -1.16
C LYS A 65 -9.41 0.05 -0.90
N PRO A 66 -10.01 0.11 0.31
CA PRO A 66 -11.28 -0.54 0.59
C PRO A 66 -12.37 -0.09 -0.39
N GLU A 67 -13.35 -0.94 -0.67
CA GLU A 67 -14.48 -0.61 -1.56
C GLU A 67 -15.24 0.65 -1.10
N ALA A 68 -15.34 0.87 0.20
CA ALA A 68 -16.00 2.03 0.80
C ALA A 68 -15.11 3.28 0.88
N TYR A 69 -13.94 3.29 0.23
CA TYR A 69 -13.07 4.47 0.22
C TYR A 69 -13.72 5.63 -0.53
N GLN A 70 -13.76 6.78 0.12
CA GLN A 70 -14.15 8.05 -0.48
C GLN A 70 -12.91 8.93 -0.63
N THR A 71 -12.68 9.42 -1.85
CA THR A 71 -11.57 10.34 -2.11
C THR A 71 -11.84 11.69 -1.43
N PRO A 72 -10.85 12.30 -0.76
CA PRO A 72 -10.98 13.65 -0.22
C PRO A 72 -10.81 14.73 -1.30
N VAL A 73 -10.42 14.35 -2.53
CA VAL A 73 -10.27 15.27 -3.65
C VAL A 73 -11.65 15.59 -4.20
N GLU A 74 -12.03 16.86 -4.15
CA GLU A 74 -13.22 17.38 -4.81
C GLU A 74 -12.98 17.41 -6.33
N LEU A 75 -14.03 17.15 -7.11
CA LEU A 75 -13.97 17.32 -8.56
C LEU A 75 -14.24 18.79 -8.83
N ASP A 76 -13.34 19.44 -9.57
CA ASP A 76 -13.61 20.77 -10.11
C ASP A 76 -14.64 20.60 -11.23
N ASP A 77 -15.80 21.26 -11.11
CA ASP A 77 -16.81 21.31 -12.17
C ASP A 77 -16.32 22.31 -13.23
N ASP A 78 -15.72 21.83 -14.33
CA ASP A 78 -15.27 22.63 -15.48
C ASP A 78 -16.43 23.22 -16.32
N ASP A 79 -17.55 23.63 -15.70
CA ASP A 79 -18.75 24.17 -16.37
C ASP A 79 -18.83 25.72 -16.41
N ASP A 80 -17.74 26.43 -16.10
CA ASP A 80 -17.64 27.91 -16.27
C ASP A 80 -16.88 28.26 -17.57
N ASP A 81 -17.54 28.07 -18.72
CA ASP A 81 -17.23 28.72 -20.02
C ASP A 81 -18.23 29.86 -20.31
#